data_AF-A0A239MMW3-F1
#
_entry.id   AF-A0A239MMW3-F1
#
_cell.length_a   1.000
_cell.length_b   1.000
_cell.length_c   1.000
_cell.angle_alpha   90.00
_cell.angle_beta   90.00
_cell.angle_gamma   90.00
#
_symmetry.space_group_name_H-M   'P 1'
#
loop_
_entity.id
_entity.type
_entity.pdbx_description
1 polymer ?
#
loop_
_entity_poly.entity_id
_entity_poly.type
_entity_poly.pdbx_seq_one_letter_code
_entity_poly.pdbx_strand_id
1 'polypeptide(L)'
;MSEIEIITDGGRRRRWSAAEKVRIVEETLYAGESISAVARRNGVAPNLLYRWRRLMLDGGSVAVAGDDDVTSNRTVRQMEERIRELERQLGRKTLEAEILREALEKAQSKKRTLHALSSLKDGSR
;
A
#
# COMPACT_ATOMS: atom_id res chain seq x y z
N MET A 1 45.06 19.71 -2.64
CA MET A 1 44.26 19.20 -1.51
C MET A 1 42.89 18.86 -2.06
N SER A 2 42.73 17.64 -2.59
CA SER A 2 41.47 17.14 -3.13
C SER A 2 41.05 16.00 -2.21
N GLU A 3 40.08 16.26 -1.34
CA GLU A 3 39.52 15.27 -0.44
C GLU A 3 38.61 14.35 -1.26
N ILE A 4 39.15 13.19 -1.65
CA ILE A 4 38.37 12.11 -2.23
C ILE A 4 37.82 11.33 -1.05
N GLU A 5 36.59 11.64 -0.64
CA GLU A 5 35.85 10.81 0.30
C GLU A 5 35.51 9.47 -0.39
N ILE A 6 36.14 8.41 0.10
CA ILE A 6 35.87 7.04 -0.29
C ILE A 6 34.52 6.66 0.30
N ILE A 7 33.56 6.29 -0.55
CA ILE A 7 32.24 5.79 -0.16
C ILE A 7 32.41 4.41 0.46
N THR A 8 32.68 4.36 1.77
CA THR A 8 32.50 3.18 2.60
C THR A 8 31.14 3.24 3.26
N ASP A 9 30.11 2.69 2.61
CA ASP A 9 28.96 2.17 3.36
C ASP A 9 28.42 0.91 2.69
N GLY A 10 28.50 -0.19 3.43
CA GLY A 10 28.00 -1.48 3.02
C GLY A 10 26.47 -1.49 2.96
N GLY A 11 25.93 -1.42 1.74
CA GLY A 11 24.64 -2.05 1.43
C GLY A 11 23.35 -1.24 1.61
N ARG A 12 23.40 0.04 2.02
CA ARG A 12 22.21 0.90 1.93
C ARG A 12 22.23 1.74 0.66
N ARG A 13 21.36 1.40 -0.30
CA ARG A 13 21.11 2.24 -1.48
C ARG A 13 20.78 3.66 -1.01
N ARG A 14 21.55 4.65 -1.46
CA ARG A 14 21.28 6.06 -1.19
C ARG A 14 19.83 6.38 -1.60
N ARG A 15 19.11 7.04 -0.69
CA ARG A 15 17.75 7.54 -0.92
C ARG A 15 17.80 9.05 -1.05
N TRP A 16 17.03 9.59 -1.99
CA TRP A 16 16.85 11.02 -2.17
C TRP A 16 15.44 11.38 -1.75
N SER A 17 15.29 12.36 -0.87
CA SER A 17 14.00 12.95 -0.55
C SER A 17 13.38 13.61 -1.79
N ALA A 18 12.06 13.78 -1.80
CA ALA A 18 11.37 14.48 -2.88
C ALA A 18 11.97 15.87 -3.16
N ALA A 19 12.29 16.62 -2.10
CA ALA A 19 12.93 17.94 -2.22
C ALA A 19 14.31 17.87 -2.88
N GLU A 20 15.13 16.87 -2.53
CA GLU A 20 16.42 16.66 -3.18
C GLU A 20 16.27 16.28 -4.65
N LYS A 21 15.31 15.41 -5.00
CA LYS A 21 15.07 15.05 -6.41
C LYS A 21 14.70 16.27 -7.25
N VAL A 22 13.79 17.12 -6.75
CA VAL A 22 13.37 18.35 -7.42
C VAL A 22 14.57 19.29 -7.62
N ARG A 23 15.33 19.57 -6.54
CA ARG A 23 16.51 20.43 -6.61
C ARG A 23 17.54 19.94 -7.64
N ILE A 24 17.81 18.64 -7.66
CA ILE A 24 18.78 18.05 -8.59
C ILE A 24 18.27 18.12 -10.04
N VAL A 25 16.97 17.92 -10.28
CA VAL A 25 16.40 18.08 -11.62
C VAL A 25 16.42 19.53 -12.07
N GLU A 26 16.10 20.49 -11.20
CA GLU A 26 16.19 21.92 -11.49
C GLU A 26 17.61 22.33 -11.91
N GLU A 27 18.64 21.74 -11.29
CA GLU A 27 20.03 21.96 -11.66
C GLU A 27 20.32 21.57 -13.12
N THR A 28 19.60 20.58 -13.67
CA THR A 28 19.74 20.19 -15.09
C THR A 28 19.08 21.14 -16.08
N LEU A 29 18.29 22.11 -15.60
CA LEU A 29 17.57 23.09 -16.43
C LEU A 29 18.38 24.37 -16.65
N TYR A 30 19.47 24.59 -15.90
CA TYR A 30 20.38 25.70 -16.14
C TYR A 30 21.08 25.58 -17.50
N ALA A 31 21.24 26.71 -18.19
CA ALA A 31 21.88 26.74 -19.50
C ALA A 31 23.35 26.29 -19.40
N GLY A 32 23.75 25.38 -20.29
CA GLY A 32 25.12 24.85 -20.35
C GLY A 32 25.41 23.68 -19.41
N GLU A 33 24.47 23.30 -18.54
CA GLU A 33 24.65 22.15 -17.66
C GLU A 33 24.33 20.83 -18.35
N SER A 34 25.25 19.87 -18.23
CA SER A 34 25.03 18.51 -18.73
C SER A 34 24.46 17.62 -17.63
N ILE A 35 23.44 16.81 -17.97
CA ILE A 35 22.83 15.86 -17.04
C ILE A 35 23.89 14.94 -16.41
N SER A 36 24.90 14.52 -17.18
CA SER A 36 26.01 13.71 -16.69
C SER A 36 26.90 14.43 -15.67
N ALA A 37 27.11 15.74 -15.81
CA ALA A 37 27.86 16.52 -14.81
C ALA A 37 27.06 16.67 -13.52
N VAL A 38 25.79 17.06 -13.62
CA VAL A 38 24.87 17.18 -12.47
C VAL A 38 24.73 15.85 -11.73
N ALA A 39 24.60 14.74 -12.47
CA ALA A 39 24.52 13.39 -11.92
C ALA A 39 25.76 13.03 -11.08
N ARG A 40 26.97 13.32 -11.59
CA ARG A 40 28.22 13.09 -10.85
C ARG A 40 28.33 13.96 -9.60
N ARG A 41 27.98 15.25 -9.69
CA ARG A 41 28.01 16.18 -8.54
C ARG A 41 27.09 15.72 -7.41
N ASN A 42 25.93 15.18 -7.75
CA ASN A 42 24.89 14.78 -6.79
C ASN A 42 24.92 13.28 -6.42
N GLY A 43 25.88 12.52 -6.95
CA GLY A 43 25.98 11.07 -6.71
C GLY A 43 24.79 10.26 -7.24
N VAL A 44 24.11 10.75 -8.28
CA VAL A 44 22.94 10.12 -8.90
C VAL A 44 23.36 9.37 -10.16
N ALA A 45 22.76 8.22 -10.43
CA ALA A 45 22.97 7.54 -11.71
C ALA A 45 22.36 8.38 -12.86
N PRO A 46 23.08 8.66 -13.96
CA PRO A 46 22.57 9.49 -15.06
C PRO A 46 21.20 9.05 -15.58
N ASN A 47 20.98 7.74 -15.77
CA ASN A 47 19.69 7.20 -16.21
C ASN A 47 18.52 7.53 -15.26
N LEU A 48 18.77 7.55 -13.95
CA LEU A 48 17.77 7.91 -12.94
C LEU A 48 17.44 9.41 -13.03
N LEU A 49 18.44 10.25 -13.21
CA LEU A 49 18.25 11.68 -13.37
C LEU A 49 17.52 12.03 -14.68
N TYR A 50 17.78 11.31 -15.78
CA TYR A 50 17.01 11.41 -17.02
C TYR A 50 15.52 11.10 -16.80
N ARG A 51 15.22 10.03 -16.05
CA ARG A 51 13.84 9.68 -15.70
C ARG A 51 13.17 10.78 -14.88
N TRP A 52 13.82 11.30 -13.84
CA TRP A 52 13.26 12.38 -13.01
C TRP A 52 13.02 13.66 -13.82
N ARG A 53 13.97 14.05 -14.68
CA ARG A 53 13.78 15.20 -15.58
C ARG A 53 12.58 15.02 -16.48
N ARG A 54 12.42 13.83 -17.07
CA ARG A 54 11.25 13.51 -17.89
C ARG A 54 9.95 13.61 -17.10
N LEU A 55 9.88 13.01 -15.91
CA LEU A 55 8.71 13.11 -15.03
C LEU A 55 8.38 14.56 -14.66
N MET A 56 9.38 15.40 -14.44
CA MET A 56 9.18 16.83 -14.16
C MET A 56 8.58 17.58 -15.35
N LEU A 57 9.02 17.27 -16.57
CA LEU A 57 8.50 17.88 -17.79
C LEU A 57 7.08 17.39 -18.12
N ASP A 58 6.81 16.10 -17.91
CA ASP A 58 5.53 15.48 -18.25
C ASP A 58 4.44 15.74 -17.18
N GLY A 59 4.82 15.90 -15.91
CA GLY A 59 3.88 15.95 -14.77
C GLY A 59 4.29 16.85 -13.59
N GLY A 60 5.29 17.71 -13.77
CA GLY A 60 5.74 18.66 -12.74
C GLY A 60 6.45 18.03 -11.55
N SER A 61 6.71 18.84 -10.52
CA SER A 61 7.46 18.43 -9.31
C SER A 61 6.81 17.29 -8.53
N VAL A 62 5.47 17.18 -8.58
CA VAL A 62 4.70 16.11 -7.92
C VAL A 62 5.03 14.73 -8.50
N ALA A 63 5.23 14.63 -9.81
CA ALA A 63 5.58 13.37 -10.46
C ALA A 63 6.99 12.90 -10.09
N VAL A 64 7.94 13.82 -9.90
CA VAL A 64 9.31 13.52 -9.46
C VAL A 64 9.35 13.07 -8.00
N ALA A 65 8.58 13.75 -7.14
CA ALA A 65 8.43 13.38 -5.74
C ALA A 65 7.84 11.97 -5.57
N GLY A 66 6.90 11.58 -6.44
CA GLY A 66 6.26 10.28 -6.45
C GLY A 66 7.12 9.10 -6.93
N ASP A 67 8.27 9.33 -7.57
CA ASP A 67 9.16 8.26 -8.10
C ASP A 67 9.94 7.49 -7.00
N ASP A 68 9.57 7.59 -5.70
CA ASP A 68 10.01 6.65 -4.63
C ASP A 68 9.43 5.23 -4.78
N ASP A 69 9.07 4.88 -6.02
CA ASP A 69 8.21 3.82 -6.50
C ASP A 69 8.61 2.43 -5.97
N VAL A 70 9.90 2.15 -5.73
CA VAL A 70 10.30 0.81 -5.29
C VAL A 70 9.82 0.46 -3.87
N THR A 71 9.69 1.44 -2.97
CA THR A 71 9.15 1.19 -1.62
C THR A 71 7.63 1.42 -1.58
N SER A 72 7.15 2.44 -2.27
CA SER A 72 5.72 2.78 -2.34
C SER A 72 4.90 1.67 -3.03
N ASN A 73 5.39 1.12 -4.14
CA ASN A 73 4.71 0.03 -4.86
C ASN A 73 4.66 -1.25 -4.04
N ARG A 74 5.74 -1.56 -3.29
CA ARG A 74 5.74 -2.71 -2.37
C ARG A 74 4.71 -2.53 -1.26
N THR A 75 4.66 -1.36 -0.64
CA THR A 75 3.68 -1.09 0.43
C THR A 75 2.25 -1.08 -0.09
N VAL A 76 2.02 -0.51 -1.28
CA VAL A 76 0.70 -0.52 -1.94
C VAL A 76 0.27 -1.96 -2.22
N ARG A 77 1.12 -2.78 -2.83
CA ARG A 77 0.83 -4.20 -3.07
C ARG A 77 0.55 -4.98 -1.78
N GLN A 78 1.33 -4.73 -0.73
CA GLN A 78 1.10 -5.35 0.58
C GLN A 78 -0.23 -4.92 1.20
N MET A 79 -0.61 -3.65 1.05
CA MET A 79 -1.91 -3.15 1.49
C MET A 79 -3.05 -3.77 0.68
N GLU A 80 -2.92 -3.87 -0.64
CA GLU A 80 -3.91 -4.52 -1.52
C GLU A 80 -4.09 -6.01 -1.18
N GLU A 81 -3.00 -6.73 -0.89
CA GLU A 81 -3.06 -8.12 -0.42
C GLU A 81 -3.76 -8.21 0.94
N ARG A 82 -3.49 -7.28 1.86
CA ARG A 82 -4.15 -7.25 3.17
C ARG A 82 -5.65 -6.97 3.04
N ILE A 83 -6.04 -6.06 2.16
CA ILE A 83 -7.46 -5.77 1.87
C ILE A 83 -8.14 -7.03 1.36
N ARG A 84 -7.58 -7.72 0.36
CA ARG A 84 -8.14 -8.96 -0.18
C ARG A 84 -8.31 -10.05 0.88
N GLU A 85 -7.33 -10.21 1.77
CA GLU A 85 -7.43 -11.19 2.84
C GLU A 85 -8.51 -10.82 3.86
N LEU A 86 -8.61 -9.54 4.23
CA LEU A 86 -9.65 -9.05 5.14
C LEU A 86 -11.05 -9.23 4.55
N GLU A 87 -11.23 -8.92 3.26
CA GLU A 87 -12.49 -9.15 2.55
C GLU A 87 -12.87 -10.63 2.54
N ARG A 88 -11.92 -11.54 2.31
CA ARG A 88 -12.15 -12.99 2.40
C ARG A 88 -12.54 -13.42 3.82
N GLN A 89 -11.87 -12.90 4.84
CA GLN A 89 -12.18 -13.20 6.24
C GLN A 89 -13.58 -12.73 6.62
N LEU A 90 -13.94 -11.52 6.19
CA LEU A 90 -15.26 -10.95 6.40
C LEU A 90 -16.33 -11.83 5.75
N GLY A 91 -16.16 -12.22 4.48
CA GLY A 91 -17.10 -13.11 3.79
C GLY A 91 -17.30 -14.46 4.50
N ARG A 92 -16.21 -15.09 4.97
CA ARG A 92 -16.29 -16.34 5.75
C ARG A 92 -17.09 -16.17 7.03
N LYS A 93 -16.85 -15.08 7.77
CA LYS A 93 -17.53 -14.81 9.04
C LYS A 93 -18.99 -14.40 8.87
N THR A 94 -19.32 -13.69 7.79
CA THR A 94 -20.72 -13.38 7.45
C THR A 94 -21.51 -14.66 7.20
N LEU A 95 -20.97 -15.58 6.40
CA LEU A 95 -21.62 -16.86 6.13
C LEU A 95 -21.80 -17.70 7.40
N GLU A 96 -20.77 -17.79 8.24
CA GLU A 96 -20.84 -18.50 9.53
C GLU A 96 -21.95 -17.90 10.42
N ALA A 97 -22.05 -16.58 10.49
CA ALA A 97 -23.07 -15.89 11.26
C ALA A 97 -24.49 -16.14 10.71
N GLU A 98 -24.67 -16.18 9.40
CA GLU A 98 -25.96 -16.51 8.76
C GLU A 98 -26.40 -17.94 9.09
N ILE A 99 -25.50 -18.91 8.94
CA ILE A 99 -25.78 -20.33 9.25
C ILE A 99 -26.17 -20.48 10.73
N LEU A 100 -25.42 -19.84 11.63
CA LEU A 100 -25.70 -19.92 13.06
C LEU A 100 -27.05 -19.29 13.42
N ARG A 101 -27.41 -18.16 12.80
CA ARG A 101 -28.74 -17.54 12.98
C ARG A 101 -29.85 -18.47 12.49
N GLU A 102 -29.71 -19.06 11.31
CA GLU A 102 -30.72 -19.98 10.76
C GLU A 102 -30.89 -21.24 11.65
N ALA A 103 -29.78 -21.79 12.15
CA ALA A 103 -29.82 -22.91 13.09
C ALA A 103 -30.53 -22.54 14.41
N LEU A 104 -30.28 -21.34 14.94
CA LEU A 104 -30.96 -20.83 16.13
C LEU A 104 -32.47 -20.65 15.89
N GLU A 105 -32.90 -20.10 14.76
CA GLU A 105 -34.31 -19.95 14.41
C GLU A 105 -35.03 -21.31 14.35
N LYS A 106 -34.39 -22.31 13.73
CA LYS A 106 -34.90 -23.69 13.69
C LYS A 106 -35.00 -24.33 15.08
N ALA A 107 -34.02 -24.08 15.95
CA ALA A 107 -34.06 -24.60 17.32
C ALA A 107 -35.16 -23.91 18.16
N GLN A 108 -35.31 -22.58 18.04
CA GLN A 108 -36.33 -21.82 18.76
C GLN A 108 -37.75 -22.19 18.32
N SER A 109 -37.99 -22.31 17.01
CA SER A 109 -39.28 -22.77 16.48
C SER A 109 -39.66 -24.16 17.00
N LYS A 110 -38.72 -25.13 17.00
CA LYS A 110 -38.94 -26.46 17.57
C LYS A 110 -39.25 -26.44 19.07
N LYS A 111 -38.56 -25.59 19.84
CA LYS A 111 -38.86 -25.40 21.28
C LYS A 111 -40.28 -24.85 21.49
N ARG A 112 -40.70 -23.90 20.65
CA ARG A 112 -42.06 -23.30 20.72
C ARG A 112 -43.15 -24.31 20.35
N THR A 113 -42.96 -25.12 19.31
CA THR A 113 -43.94 -26.14 18.91
C THR A 113 -44.09 -27.22 19.97
N LEU A 114 -42.99 -27.71 20.54
CA LEU A 114 -43.02 -28.69 21.64
C LEU A 114 -43.74 -28.12 22.88
N HIS A 115 -43.49 -26.86 23.22
CA HIS A 115 -44.16 -26.20 24.35
C HIS A 115 -45.67 -25.97 24.10
N ALA A 116 -46.08 -25.70 22.85
CA ALA A 116 -47.50 -25.58 22.51
C ALA A 116 -48.22 -26.94 22.60
N LEU A 117 -47.58 -28.02 22.12
CA LEU A 117 -48.09 -29.39 22.21
C LEU A 117 -48.24 -29.86 23.67
N SER A 118 -47.29 -29.52 24.55
CA SER A 118 -47.41 -29.84 25.99
C SER A 118 -48.51 -29.03 26.66
N SER A 119 -48.65 -27.74 26.32
CA SER A 119 -49.69 -26.86 26.86
C SER A 119 -51.12 -27.32 26.51
N LEU A 120 -51.32 -27.91 25.33
CA LEU A 120 -52.62 -28.44 24.91
C LEU A 120 -52.98 -29.74 25.65
N LYS A 121 -51.98 -30.51 26.10
CA LYS A 121 -52.20 -31.79 26.79
C LYS A 121 -52.59 -31.62 28.26
N ASP A 122 -52.17 -30.52 28.89
CA ASP A 122 -52.48 -30.22 30.30
C ASP A 122 -53.85 -29.54 30.50
N GLY A 123 -54.48 -29.00 29.45
CA GLY A 123 -55.78 -28.33 29.51
C GLY A 123 -57.00 -29.23 29.30
N SER A 124 -56.81 -30.55 29.13
CA SER A 124 -57.88 -31.51 28.90
C SER A 124 -58.10 -32.36 30.15
N ARG A 125 -58.72 -31.76 31.17
CA ARG A 125 -59.26 -32.43 32.36
C ARG A 125 -60.55 -31.77 32.79
#